data_AF-A0A2E9KR95-F1
#
_entry.id   AF-A0A2E9KR95-F1
#
_cell.length_a   1.000
_cell.length_b   1.000
_cell.length_c   1.000
_cell.angle_alpha   90.00
_cell.angle_beta   90.00
_cell.angle_gamma   90.00
#
_symmetry.space_group_name_H-M   'P 1'
#
loop_
_entity.id
_entity.type
_entity.pdbx_description
1 polymer ?
#
loop_
_entity_poly.entity_id
_entity_poly.type
_entity_poly.pdbx_seq_one_letter_code
_entity_poly.pdbx_strand_id
1 'polypeptide(L)'
;MKRIASFFKKSFEDKVAFYAELAETVLLVTGSAVLAFTIMNPATKIFVPLYLLGSMLALISTYRRGSTAILLVSWFTIMNTWAFIQL
;
A
#
# COMPACT_ATOMS: atom_id res chain seq x y z
N MET A 1 -14.90 9.97 23.40
CA MET A 1 -14.71 10.98 22.33
C MET A 1 -13.33 11.68 22.36
N LYS A 2 -12.84 12.20 23.50
CA LYS A 2 -11.53 12.90 23.56
C LYS A 2 -10.30 12.04 23.18
N ARG A 3 -10.32 10.73 23.44
CA ARG A 3 -9.22 9.79 23.10
C ARG A 3 -9.05 9.52 21.60
N ILE A 4 -10.16 9.51 20.85
CA ILE A 4 -10.16 9.29 19.40
C ILE A 4 -9.61 10.54 18.72
N ALA A 5 -10.09 11.72 19.13
CA ALA A 5 -9.59 13.00 18.63
C ALA A 5 -8.09 13.20 18.93
N SER A 6 -7.58 12.78 20.09
CA SER A 6 -6.13 12.82 20.38
C SER A 6 -5.31 11.81 19.57
N PHE A 7 -5.90 10.66 19.20
CA PHE A 7 -5.27 9.68 18.30
C PHE A 7 -5.12 10.24 16.89
N PHE A 8 -6.18 10.87 16.37
CA PHE A 8 -6.13 11.59 15.09
C PHE A 8 -5.16 12.76 15.14
N LYS A 9 -5.11 13.52 16.23
CA LYS A 9 -4.20 14.68 16.39
C LYS A 9 -2.72 14.28 16.47
N LYS A 10 -2.41 13.13 17.10
CA LYS A 10 -1.04 12.57 17.17
C LYS A 10 -0.66 11.84 15.87
N SER A 11 -1.63 11.29 15.15
CA SER A 11 -1.40 10.76 13.79
C SER A 11 -1.24 11.86 12.73
N PHE A 12 -1.69 13.09 13.01
CA PHE A 12 -1.53 14.27 12.14
C PHE A 12 -0.13 14.92 12.25
N GLU A 13 0.62 14.64 13.32
CA GLU A 13 2.04 15.02 13.42
C GLU A 13 2.88 14.23 12.40
N ASP A 14 2.49 12.99 12.11
CA ASP A 14 3.09 12.16 11.06
C ASP A 14 2.37 12.34 9.73
N LYS A 15 2.40 13.57 9.20
CA LYS A 15 1.88 13.91 7.86
C LYS A 15 2.35 12.91 6.79
N VAL A 16 3.60 12.44 6.92
CA VAL A 16 4.21 11.47 6.03
C VAL A 16 3.46 10.13 6.02
N ALA A 17 3.00 9.64 7.18
CA ALA A 17 2.25 8.38 7.26
C ALA A 17 0.86 8.50 6.63
N PHE A 18 0.17 9.63 6.84
CA PHE A 18 -1.14 9.87 6.24
C PHE A 18 -1.07 10.02 4.70
N TYR A 19 -0.09 10.77 4.19
CA TYR A 19 0.13 10.84 2.74
C TYR A 19 0.60 9.51 2.15
N ALA A 20 1.38 8.71 2.90
CA ALA A 20 1.77 7.37 2.48
C ALA A 20 0.57 6.42 2.40
N GLU A 21 -0.35 6.43 3.38
CA GLU A 21 -1.60 5.64 3.34
C GLU A 21 -2.49 6.06 2.16
N LEU A 22 -2.61 7.37 1.90
CA LEU A 22 -3.40 7.87 0.78
C LEU A 22 -2.78 7.45 -0.57
N ALA A 23 -1.47 7.61 -0.72
CA ALA A 23 -0.74 7.23 -1.93
C ALA A 23 -0.77 5.71 -2.17
N GLU A 24 -0.54 4.91 -1.11
CA GLU A 24 -0.75 3.46 -1.10
C GLU A 24 -2.13 3.10 -1.63
N THR A 25 -3.18 3.70 -1.05
CA THR A 25 -4.57 3.37 -1.38
C THR A 25 -4.85 3.65 -2.84
N VAL A 26 -4.42 4.81 -3.34
CA VAL A 26 -4.59 5.17 -4.76
C VAL A 26 -3.85 4.22 -5.68
N LEU A 27 -2.61 3.82 -5.35
CA LEU A 27 -1.81 2.90 -6.15
C LEU A 27 -2.39 1.48 -6.17
N LEU A 28 -2.83 0.95 -5.02
CA LEU A 28 -3.48 -0.36 -4.92
C LEU A 28 -4.82 -0.40 -5.65
N VAL A 29 -5.64 0.65 -5.51
CA VAL A 29 -6.93 0.76 -6.22
C VAL A 29 -6.70 0.84 -7.73
N THR A 30 -5.70 1.62 -8.18
CA THR A 30 -5.36 1.74 -9.60
C THR A 30 -4.80 0.42 -10.14
N GLY A 31 -3.90 -0.25 -9.42
CA GLY A 31 -3.39 -1.58 -9.79
C GLY A 31 -4.52 -2.62 -9.89
N SER A 32 -5.47 -2.58 -8.96
CA SER A 32 -6.67 -3.42 -8.98
C SER A 32 -7.57 -3.13 -10.16
N ALA A 33 -7.78 -1.86 -10.49
CA ALA A 33 -8.53 -1.46 -11.68
C ALA A 33 -7.85 -1.95 -12.97
N VAL A 34 -6.53 -1.76 -13.10
CA VAL A 34 -5.77 -2.24 -14.27
C VAL A 34 -5.90 -3.75 -14.41
N LEU A 35 -5.75 -4.50 -13.32
CA LEU A 35 -5.95 -5.95 -13.34
C LEU A 35 -7.38 -6.30 -13.77
N ALA A 36 -8.40 -5.67 -13.18
CA ALA A 36 -9.80 -5.92 -13.49
C ALA A 36 -10.15 -5.66 -14.97
N PHE A 37 -9.63 -4.58 -15.55
CA PHE A 37 -9.86 -4.24 -16.95
C PHE A 37 -8.99 -5.04 -17.93
N THR A 38 -7.84 -5.58 -17.49
CA THR A 38 -6.90 -6.34 -18.35
C THR A 38 -6.90 -7.85 -18.06
N ILE A 39 -7.93 -8.39 -17.39
CA ILE A 39 -8.00 -9.81 -16.98
C ILE A 39 -7.72 -10.81 -18.12
N MET A 40 -8.16 -10.52 -19.35
CA MET A 40 -8.00 -11.44 -20.49
C MET A 40 -6.58 -11.43 -21.08
N ASN A 41 -5.82 -10.34 -20.88
CA ASN A 41 -4.41 -10.25 -21.26
C ASN A 41 -3.70 -9.39 -20.21
N PRO A 42 -3.31 -9.99 -19.07
CA PRO A 42 -2.92 -9.25 -17.88
C PRO A 42 -1.72 -8.37 -18.19
N ALA A 43 -1.89 -7.05 -18.01
CA ALA A 43 -0.84 -6.06 -18.19
C ALA A 43 0.12 -6.10 -16.99
N THR A 44 0.79 -7.24 -16.79
CA THR A 44 1.72 -7.53 -15.68
C THR A 44 2.81 -6.47 -15.59
N LYS A 45 3.25 -5.91 -16.72
CA LYS A 45 4.24 -4.83 -16.76
C LYS A 45 3.76 -3.52 -16.13
N ILE A 46 2.45 -3.33 -15.94
CA ILE A 46 1.85 -2.11 -15.41
C ILE A 46 1.32 -2.34 -13.99
N PHE A 47 0.54 -3.40 -13.76
CA PHE A 47 -0.09 -3.60 -12.46
C PHE A 47 0.91 -4.08 -11.38
N VAL A 48 1.92 -4.88 -11.74
CA VAL A 48 2.94 -5.38 -10.79
C VAL A 48 3.78 -4.25 -10.17
N PRO A 49 4.37 -3.31 -10.95
CA PRO A 49 5.11 -2.19 -10.35
C PRO A 49 4.20 -1.24 -9.56
N LEU A 50 2.94 -1.05 -9.98
CA LEU A 50 1.97 -0.26 -9.21
C LEU A 50 1.69 -0.87 -7.84
N TYR A 51 1.47 -2.19 -7.77
CA TYR A 51 1.28 -2.87 -6.50
C TYR A 51 2.55 -2.92 -5.65
N LEU A 52 3.73 -3.06 -6.27
CA LEU A 52 4.98 -3.01 -5.54
C LEU A 52 5.18 -1.65 -4.86
N LEU A 53 5.00 -0.55 -5.60
CA LEU A 53 5.09 0.80 -5.04
C LEU A 53 4.03 1.06 -3.96
N GLY A 54 2.79 0.61 -4.19
CA GLY A 54 1.71 0.71 -3.20
C GLY A 54 2.05 -0.06 -1.92
N SER A 55 2.53 -1.30 -2.03
CA SER A 55 2.89 -2.16 -0.89
C SER A 55 4.13 -1.67 -0.12
N MET A 56 5.12 -1.05 -0.78
CA MET A 56 6.25 -0.42 -0.10
C MET A 56 5.83 0.81 0.70
N LEU A 57 4.96 1.66 0.16
CA LEU A 57 4.39 2.80 0.88
C LEU A 57 3.55 2.35 2.07
N ALA A 58 2.81 1.26 1.89
CA ALA A 58 2.06 0.59 2.95
C ALA A 58 2.96 0.09 4.08
N LEU A 59 4.14 -0.44 3.74
CA LEU A 59 5.08 -0.98 4.73
C LEU A 59 5.60 0.16 5.62
N ILE A 60 5.92 1.30 5.00
CA ILE A 60 6.41 2.49 5.68
C ILE A 60 5.33 3.10 6.58
N SER A 61 4.07 3.15 6.10
CA SER A 61 2.95 3.69 6.87
C SER A 61 2.59 2.81 8.07
N THR A 62 2.48 1.48 7.88
CA THR A 62 2.16 0.53 8.95
C THR A 62 3.28 0.35 9.96
N TYR A 63 4.55 0.44 9.53
CA TYR A 63 5.71 0.45 10.43
C TYR A 63 5.70 1.67 11.35
N ARG A 64 5.45 2.87 10.82
CA ARG A 64 5.36 4.09 11.64
C ARG A 64 4.18 4.08 12.61
N ARG A 65 3.06 3.47 12.21
CA ARG A 65 1.87 3.35 13.08
C ARG A 65 1.93 2.19 14.08
N GLY A 66 2.91 1.29 13.98
CA GLY A 66 3.00 0.11 14.85
C GLY A 66 1.78 -0.81 14.70
N SER A 67 1.22 -0.90 13.49
CA SER A 67 0.02 -1.70 13.23
C SER A 67 0.38 -3.16 12.94
N THR A 68 -0.43 -4.10 13.41
CA THR A 68 -0.31 -5.54 13.09
C THR A 68 -0.46 -5.83 11.60
N ALA A 69 -1.02 -4.88 10.84
CA ALA A 69 -1.09 -4.93 9.38
C ALA A 69 0.29 -5.00 8.70
N ILE A 70 1.39 -4.67 9.41
CA ILE A 70 2.75 -4.75 8.87
C ILE A 70 3.09 -6.15 8.36
N LEU A 71 2.61 -7.22 9.01
CA LEU A 71 2.87 -8.59 8.56
C LEU A 71 2.23 -8.86 7.19
N LEU A 72 0.97 -8.42 7.02
CA LEU A 72 0.21 -8.60 5.79
C LEU A 72 0.82 -7.78 4.65
N VAL A 73 1.23 -6.54 4.95
CA VAL A 73 1.87 -5.65 3.98
C VAL A 73 3.28 -6.13 3.62
N SER A 74 4.04 -6.67 4.57
CA SER A 74 5.35 -7.27 4.33
C SER A 74 5.23 -8.45 3.36
N TRP A 75 4.26 -9.33 3.61
CA TRP A 75 3.96 -10.45 2.71
C TRP A 75 3.56 -9.97 1.32
N PHE A 76 2.67 -8.98 1.22
CA PHE A 76 2.28 -8.38 -0.06
C PHE A 76 3.49 -7.80 -0.82
N THR A 77 4.38 -7.11 -0.11
CA THR A 77 5.60 -6.54 -0.69
C THR A 77 6.51 -7.65 -1.25
N ILE A 78 6.68 -8.76 -0.52
CA ILE A 78 7.47 -9.91 -0.96
C ILE A 78 6.86 -10.54 -2.22
N MET A 79 5.55 -10.79 -2.23
CA MET A 79 4.86 -11.40 -3.38
C MET A 79 4.90 -10.49 -4.61
N ASN A 80 4.71 -9.17 -4.44
CA ASN A 80 4.84 -8.20 -5.53
C ASN A 80 6.28 -8.09 -6.04
N THR A 81 7.28 -8.22 -5.17
CA THR A 81 8.71 -8.26 -5.55
C THR A 81 9.02 -9.51 -6.36
N TRP A 82 8.51 -10.67 -5.94
CA TRP A 82 8.66 -11.93 -6.68
C TRP A 82 8.01 -11.85 -8.07
N ALA A 83 6.80 -11.30 -8.16
CA ALA A 83 6.11 -11.07 -9.42
C ALA A 83 6.88 -10.10 -10.34
N PHE A 84 7.61 -9.13 -9.78
CA PHE A 84 8.44 -8.20 -10.55
C PHE A 84 9.71 -8.87 -11.10
N ILE A 85 10.31 -9.79 -10.35
CA ILE A 85 11.50 -10.56 -10.80
C ILE A 85 11.14 -11.57 -11.89
N GLN A 86 9.92 -12.12 -11.85
CA GLN A 86 9.44 -13.11 -12.82
C GLN A 86 8.99 -12.50 -14.17
N LEU A 87 8.90 -11.17 -14.24
CA LEU A 87 8.47 -10.39 -15.39
C LEU A 87 9.55 -10.29 -16.48
#